data_AF-A0A0U1DXZ8-F1
#
_entry.id   AF-A0A0U1DXZ8-F1
#
_cell.length_a   1.000
_cell.length_b   1.000
_cell.length_c   1.000
_cell.angle_alpha   90.00
_cell.angle_beta   90.00
_cell.angle_gamma   90.00
#
_symmetry.space_group_name_H-M   'P 1'
#
loop_
_entity.id
_entity.type
_entity.pdbx_description
1 polymer ?
#
loop_
_entity_poly.entity_id
_entity_poly.type
_entity_poly.pdbx_seq_one_letter_code
_entity_poly.pdbx_strand_id
1 'polypeptide(L)'
;MRPGFGFGIARDELIRDFGAQATVRGERYAAEGRVRDAEFDPVERLVRGRCVGSHGQLYVLEVGLSPGSRPVVDWALCSCPVGSFCKHAVAWC
;
A
#
# COMPACT_ATOMS: atom_id res chain seq x y z
N MET A 1 1.54 18.91 3.14
CA MET A 1 1.39 17.70 2.30
C MET A 1 0.66 16.68 3.15
N ARG A 2 -0.58 16.30 2.80
CA ARG A 2 -1.34 15.31 3.57
C ARG A 2 -0.79 13.93 3.22
N PRO A 3 -0.30 13.12 4.18
CA PRO A 3 0.03 11.72 3.91
C PRO A 3 -1.29 10.96 3.87
N GLY A 4 -2.00 11.04 2.76
CA GLY A 4 -3.29 10.42 2.60
C GLY A 4 -3.39 9.95 1.17
N PHE A 5 -3.23 8.63 1.00
CA PHE A 5 -3.73 7.80 -0.08
C PHE A 5 -3.59 8.34 -1.52
N GLY A 6 -2.95 7.56 -2.38
CA GLY A 6 -3.00 7.81 -3.81
C GLY A 6 -1.65 8.20 -4.39
N PHE A 7 -0.87 7.19 -4.74
CA PHE A 7 0.03 7.30 -5.89
C PHE A 7 -0.75 7.37 -7.21
N GLY A 8 -2.08 7.43 -7.15
CA GLY A 8 -2.96 7.47 -8.30
C GLY A 8 -3.15 6.09 -8.92
N ILE A 9 -2.89 5.02 -8.17
CA ILE A 9 -3.13 3.66 -8.66
C ILE A 9 -4.63 3.45 -8.79
N ALA A 10 -5.04 3.06 -9.99
CA ALA A 10 -6.44 2.85 -10.27
C ALA A 10 -6.96 1.63 -9.49
N ARG A 11 -8.19 1.73 -8.97
CA ARG A 11 -8.77 0.71 -8.09
C ARG A 11 -8.90 -0.67 -8.75
N ASP A 12 -9.16 -0.70 -10.05
CA ASP A 12 -9.20 -1.91 -10.86
C ASP A 12 -7.85 -2.62 -10.93
N GLU A 13 -6.74 -1.87 -10.97
CA GLU A 13 -5.38 -2.41 -10.88
C GLU A 13 -5.14 -3.02 -9.48
N LEU A 14 -5.54 -2.32 -8.40
CA LEU A 14 -5.43 -2.87 -7.05
C LEU A 14 -6.24 -4.16 -6.86
N ILE A 15 -7.45 -4.23 -7.43
CA ILE A 15 -8.27 -5.44 -7.38
C ILE A 15 -7.61 -6.58 -8.16
N ARG A 16 -6.97 -6.28 -9.30
CA ARG A 16 -6.26 -7.28 -10.10
C ARG A 16 -5.10 -7.90 -9.32
N ASP A 17 -4.30 -7.07 -8.65
CA ASP A 17 -3.05 -7.49 -8.02
C ASP A 17 -3.24 -8.04 -6.59
N PHE A 18 -4.11 -7.41 -5.81
CA PHE A 18 -4.31 -7.74 -4.38
C PHE A 18 -5.60 -8.53 -4.13
N GLY A 19 -6.52 -8.54 -5.08
CA GLY A 19 -7.87 -9.07 -4.91
C GLY A 19 -8.82 -8.08 -4.25
N ALA A 20 -10.11 -8.27 -4.52
CA ALA A 20 -11.18 -7.36 -4.10
C ALA A 20 -11.26 -7.17 -2.56
N GLN A 21 -11.13 -8.27 -1.79
CA GLN A 21 -11.25 -8.19 -0.34
C GLN A 21 -10.06 -7.46 0.30
N ALA A 22 -8.83 -7.70 -0.17
CA ALA A 22 -7.67 -6.98 0.32
C ALA A 22 -7.75 -5.50 -0.03
N THR A 23 -8.24 -5.19 -1.24
CA THR A 23 -8.46 -3.81 -1.71
C THR A 23 -9.41 -3.05 -0.78
N VAL A 24 -10.62 -3.58 -0.55
CA VAL A 24 -11.61 -2.95 0.34
C VAL A 24 -11.07 -2.74 1.76
N ARG A 25 -10.35 -3.71 2.29
CA ARG A 25 -9.80 -3.60 3.65
C ARG A 25 -8.63 -2.61 3.73
N GLY A 26 -7.82 -2.52 2.68
CA GLY A 26 -6.71 -1.57 2.60
C GLY A 26 -7.19 -0.14 2.49
N GLU A 27 -8.16 0.13 1.61
CA GLU A 27 -8.86 1.43 1.52
C GLU A 27 -9.40 1.86 2.89
N ARG A 28 -10.05 0.92 3.61
CA ARG A 28 -10.52 1.16 4.97
C ARG A 28 -9.38 1.49 5.94
N TYR A 29 -8.25 0.79 5.87
CA TYR A 29 -7.11 1.03 6.76
C TYR A 29 -6.47 2.40 6.53
N ALA A 30 -6.40 2.83 5.27
CA ALA A 30 -5.97 4.17 4.91
C ALA A 30 -6.93 5.23 5.45
N ALA A 31 -8.23 5.04 5.26
CA ALA A 31 -9.27 5.93 5.78
C ALA A 31 -9.25 6.03 7.32
N GLU A 32 -8.90 4.95 8.01
CA GLU A 32 -8.72 4.92 9.47
C GLU A 32 -7.38 5.51 9.94
N GLY A 33 -6.51 6.00 9.04
CA GLY A 33 -5.23 6.61 9.40
C GLY A 33 -4.22 5.64 10.01
N ARG A 34 -4.29 4.36 9.62
CA ARG A 34 -3.40 3.30 10.13
C ARG A 34 -2.01 3.31 9.49
N VAL A 35 -1.84 4.09 8.43
CA VAL A 35 -0.57 4.31 7.73
C VAL A 35 0.29 5.32 8.50
N ARG A 36 1.56 4.99 8.71
CA ARG A 36 2.54 5.77 9.45
C ARG A 36 3.83 5.91 8.64
N ASP A 37 4.42 7.09 8.70
CA ASP A 37 5.74 7.41 8.15
C ASP A 37 5.86 7.08 6.66
N ALA A 38 4.92 7.64 5.89
CA ALA A 38 4.84 7.38 4.49
C ALA A 38 5.85 8.15 3.67
N GLU A 39 6.78 7.42 3.06
CA GLU A 39 7.84 7.97 2.24
C GLU A 39 7.78 7.37 0.84
N PHE A 40 7.91 8.25 -0.16
CA PHE A 40 8.01 7.88 -1.56
C PHE A 40 9.37 8.30 -2.09
N ASP A 41 10.09 7.34 -2.65
CA ASP A 41 11.29 7.56 -3.42
C ASP A 41 10.90 7.69 -4.91
N PRO A 42 10.97 8.88 -5.51
CA PRO A 42 10.59 9.09 -6.90
C PRO A 42 11.63 8.50 -7.89
N VAL A 43 12.86 8.27 -7.46
CA VAL A 43 13.94 7.70 -8.27
C VAL A 43 13.77 6.20 -8.37
N GLU A 44 13.65 5.54 -7.21
CA GLU A 44 13.45 4.08 -7.12
C GLU A 44 11.99 3.67 -7.35
N ARG A 45 11.07 4.63 -7.47
CA ARG A 45 9.61 4.42 -7.59
C ARG A 45 9.08 3.53 -6.47
N LEU A 46 9.53 3.79 -5.26
CA LEU A 46 9.37 2.91 -4.13
C LEU A 46 8.70 3.62 -2.97
N VAL A 47 7.65 3.00 -2.45
CA VAL A 47 6.92 3.44 -1.28
C VAL A 47 7.37 2.62 -0.08
N ARG A 48 7.75 3.27 1.02
CA ARG A 48 8.12 2.60 2.27
C ARG A 48 7.40 3.17 3.47
N GLY A 49 7.17 2.32 4.46
CA GLY A 49 6.88 2.73 5.83
C GLY A 49 6.09 1.70 6.62
N ARG A 50 5.16 2.14 7.48
CA ARG A 50 4.52 1.29 8.49
C ARG A 50 3.00 1.32 8.49
N CYS A 51 2.36 0.18 8.73
CA CYS A 51 0.90 0.07 8.86
C CYS A 51 0.50 -0.64 10.15
N VAL A 52 -0.48 -0.08 10.87
CA VAL A 52 -1.05 -0.68 12.08
C VAL A 52 -2.08 -1.74 11.72
N GLY A 53 -1.79 -3.00 12.03
CA GLY A 53 -2.70 -4.14 11.85
C GLY A 53 -3.94 -4.08 12.75
N SER A 54 -4.89 -5.00 12.52
CA SER A 54 -6.12 -5.12 13.32
C SER A 54 -5.89 -5.16 14.83
N HIS A 55 -4.82 -5.83 15.28
CA HIS A 55 -4.52 -6.01 16.70
C HIS A 55 -3.50 -4.98 17.25
N GLY A 56 -3.32 -3.85 16.56
CA GLY A 56 -2.37 -2.80 16.97
C GLY A 56 -0.91 -3.05 16.60
N GLN A 57 -0.58 -4.21 16.03
CA GLN A 57 0.79 -4.54 15.61
C GLN A 57 1.24 -3.68 14.44
N LEU A 58 2.47 -3.16 14.51
CA LEU A 58 3.10 -2.41 13.41
C LEU A 58 3.78 -3.36 12.44
N TYR A 59 3.40 -3.25 11.16
CA TYR A 59 4.07 -3.95 10.07
C TYR A 59 4.84 -2.97 9.20
N VAL A 60 6.02 -3.38 8.73
CA VAL A 60 6.84 -2.62 7.78
C VAL A 60 6.50 -3.08 6.37
N LEU A 61 6.44 -2.13 5.44
CA LEU A 61 6.04 -2.36 4.07
C LEU A 61 6.94 -1.65 3.07
N GLU A 62 7.06 -2.29 1.92
CA GLU A 62 7.70 -1.76 0.73
C GLU A 62 6.83 -2.10 -0.49
N VAL A 63 6.55 -1.10 -1.33
CA VAL A 63 5.76 -1.27 -2.56
C VAL A 63 6.50 -0.62 -3.73
N GLY A 64 6.88 -1.43 -4.72
CA GLY A 64 7.48 -0.98 -5.97
C GLY A 64 6.39 -0.62 -6.99
N LEU A 65 6.54 0.54 -7.63
CA LEU A 65 5.60 1.04 -8.62
C LEU A 65 6.22 1.04 -10.01
N SER A 66 5.42 0.72 -11.01
CA SER A 66 5.86 0.75 -12.40
C SER A 66 6.18 2.17 -12.86
N PRO A 67 7.15 2.33 -13.78
CA PRO A 67 7.39 3.60 -14.45
C PRO A 67 6.26 3.91 -15.44
N GLY A 68 5.74 5.13 -15.41
CA GLY A 68 4.72 5.56 -16.38
C GLY A 68 3.78 6.63 -15.86
N SER A 69 2.84 7.04 -16.72
CA SER A 69 1.78 8.01 -16.39
C SER A 69 0.62 7.40 -15.62
N ARG A 70 0.46 6.06 -15.67
CA ARG A 70 -0.51 5.29 -14.88
C ARG A 70 0.24 4.23 -14.08
N PRO A 71 0.60 4.52 -12.81
CA PRO A 71 1.38 3.58 -12.01
C PRO A 71 0.55 2.35 -11.67
N VAL A 72 1.19 1.18 -11.76
CA VAL A 72 0.69 -0.11 -11.24
C VAL A 72 1.66 -0.62 -10.18
N VAL A 73 1.24 -1.60 -9.38
CA VAL A 73 2.11 -2.22 -8.38
C VAL A 73 2.91 -3.34 -9.04
N ASP A 74 4.23 -3.20 -9.12
CA ASP A 74 5.10 -4.24 -9.65
C ASP A 74 5.35 -5.34 -8.60
N TRP A 75 5.51 -4.92 -7.33
CA TRP A 75 5.67 -5.83 -6.20
C TRP A 75 5.27 -5.15 -4.88
N ALA A 76 4.80 -5.95 -3.92
CA ALA A 76 4.43 -5.46 -2.60
C ALA A 76 4.85 -6.44 -1.51
N LEU A 77 5.68 -5.97 -0.57
CA LEU A 77 6.17 -6.73 0.57
C LEU A 77 5.66 -6.14 1.88
N CYS A 78 5.36 -7.01 2.85
CA CYS A 78 4.86 -6.64 4.15
C CYS A 78 5.35 -7.63 5.20
N SER A 79 5.83 -7.15 6.35
CA SER A 79 6.26 -8.01 7.45
C SER A 79 5.12 -8.75 8.18
N CYS A 80 3.87 -8.63 7.70
CA CYS A 80 2.74 -9.34 8.28
C CYS A 80 2.72 -10.82 7.87
N PRO A 81 1.92 -11.68 8.54
CA PRO A 81 1.87 -13.11 8.24
C PRO A 81 1.49 -13.48 6.80
N VAL A 82 0.90 -12.54 6.03
CA VAL A 82 0.57 -12.73 4.61
C VAL A 82 1.81 -12.52 3.71
N GLY A 83 2.79 -11.74 4.14
CA GLY A 83 4.07 -11.54 3.46
C GLY A 83 4.06 -10.60 2.25
N SER A 84 3.13 -10.78 1.32
CA SER A 84 3.07 -9.98 0.07
C SER A 84 1.62 -9.69 -0.34
N PHE A 85 1.43 -8.66 -1.19
CA PHE A 85 0.13 -8.28 -1.75
C PHE A 85 -1.03 -8.29 -0.75
N CYS A 86 -0.76 -7.84 0.47
CA CYS A 86 -1.74 -7.85 1.55
C CYS A 86 -2.51 -6.53 1.60
N LYS A 87 -3.65 -6.52 2.31
CA LYS A 87 -4.43 -5.29 2.58
C LYS A 87 -3.60 -4.13 3.15
N HIS A 88 -2.53 -4.44 3.89
CA HIS A 88 -1.70 -3.39 4.48
C HIS A 88 -0.92 -2.64 3.40
N ALA A 89 -0.48 -3.31 2.32
CA ALA A 89 0.18 -2.67 1.19
C ALA A 89 -0.81 -1.88 0.32
N VAL A 90 -2.04 -2.37 0.15
CA VAL A 90 -3.12 -1.58 -0.49
C VAL A 90 -3.33 -0.24 0.23
N ALA A 91 -3.27 -0.21 1.56
CA ALA A 91 -3.49 1.02 2.34
C ALA A 91 -2.54 2.18 1.95
N TRP A 92 -1.48 1.89 1.18
CA TRP A 92 -0.46 2.81 0.74
C TRP A 92 -0.56 3.23 -0.72
N CYS A 93 -1.39 2.56 -1.51
CA CYS A 93 -1.50 2.77 -2.95
C CYS A 93 -2.50 3.86 -3.29
#